data_AF-E4M7J2-F1
#
_entry.id   AF-E4M7J2-F1
#
_cell.length_a   1.000
_cell.length_b   1.000
_cell.length_c   1.000
_cell.angle_alpha   90.00
_cell.angle_beta   90.00
_cell.angle_gamma   90.00
#
_symmetry.space_group_name_H-M   'P 1'
#
loop_
_entity.id
_entity.type
_entity.pdbx_description
1 polymer ?
#
loop_
_entity_poly.entity_id
_entity_poly.type
_entity_poly.pdbx_seq_one_letter_code
_entity_poly.pdbx_strand_id
1 'polypeptide(L)'
;MKAYVNCITSGAELRSDIKVLIPEMNLRRRMSHVVKSGVAAGIESLLEFGARAPIDAIITATGLGCIADSEKFLDGLIAGDETMLNPTPFIQSTFNTVGAQIALLRGLHCYNTTYAHRWTSFENALTDAALRIGAGWSQAVLVGAFDETTPSVEKVLQRLRVAQEGRWGESSVFFVLTAERFDCSVAEITGIRIPAGTPAADGGYPAGGETNGETGGEEKSRAEAPSGKAYGNENACVGESGAEASEGRAIRASQTGVKPHFTAIAEVFRQAVAENAGHKITLYNDFSGRTESAMELTCM
;
A
#
# COMPACT_ATOMS: atom_id res chain seq x y z
N MET A 1 6.66 -18.07 -6.90
CA MET A 1 7.35 -17.64 -5.67
C MET A 1 6.43 -18.01 -4.51
N LYS A 2 6.96 -18.48 -3.37
CA LYS A 2 6.15 -18.92 -2.22
C LYS A 2 6.60 -18.18 -0.97
N ALA A 3 5.69 -17.50 -0.29
CA ALA A 3 5.93 -16.90 1.01
C ALA A 3 4.71 -17.11 1.92
N TYR A 4 4.98 -17.42 3.19
CA TYR A 4 3.97 -17.60 4.21
C TYR A 4 3.72 -16.29 4.94
N VAL A 5 2.45 -15.99 5.18
CA VAL A 5 1.97 -14.79 5.88
C VAL A 5 1.65 -15.18 7.32
N ASN A 6 2.29 -14.51 8.26
CA ASN A 6 2.19 -14.80 9.69
C ASN A 6 1.68 -13.57 10.46
N CYS A 7 0.77 -13.78 11.41
CA CYS A 7 0.35 -12.77 12.39
C CYS A 7 -0.14 -11.44 11.78
N ILE A 8 -1.27 -11.46 11.08
CA ILE A 8 -1.85 -10.24 10.49
C ILE A 8 -2.53 -9.39 11.57
N THR A 9 -2.09 -8.14 11.70
CA THR A 9 -2.62 -7.17 12.66
C THR A 9 -3.10 -5.92 11.94
N SER A 10 -4.27 -5.43 12.32
CA SER A 10 -4.77 -4.11 11.91
C SER A 10 -4.64 -3.14 13.09
N GLY A 11 -4.19 -1.91 12.84
CA GLY A 11 -4.09 -0.89 13.89
C GLY A 11 -5.45 -0.43 14.42
N ALA A 12 -6.55 -0.77 13.75
CA ALA A 12 -7.91 -0.58 14.26
C ALA A 12 -8.37 -1.70 15.22
N GLU A 13 -7.71 -2.86 15.18
CA GLU A 13 -8.09 -4.09 15.90
C GLU A 13 -6.94 -4.60 16.78
N LEU A 14 -6.24 -3.68 17.47
CA LEU A 14 -5.14 -4.03 18.36
C LEU A 14 -5.63 -4.93 19.50
N ARG A 15 -4.91 -6.02 19.75
CA ARG A 15 -5.22 -6.98 20.82
C ARG A 15 -4.64 -6.53 22.15
N SER A 16 -3.50 -5.86 22.11
CA SER A 16 -2.75 -5.37 23.27
C SER A 16 -3.03 -3.89 23.55
N ASP A 17 -2.97 -3.48 24.81
CA ASP A 17 -3.01 -2.05 25.15
C ASP A 17 -1.82 -1.34 24.48
N ILE A 18 -2.09 -0.22 23.82
CA ILE A 18 -1.07 0.57 23.12
C ILE A 18 0.07 1.04 24.03
N LYS A 19 -0.15 1.13 25.35
CA LYS A 19 0.90 1.43 26.35
C LYS A 19 1.87 0.27 26.52
N VAL A 20 1.50 -0.96 26.19
CA VAL A 20 2.40 -2.11 26.15
C VAL A 20 3.22 -2.08 24.87
N LEU A 21 2.57 -1.75 23.74
CA LEU A 21 3.22 -1.71 22.42
C LEU A 21 4.19 -0.53 22.28
N ILE A 22 3.82 0.64 22.82
CA ILE A 22 4.63 1.87 22.80
C ILE A 22 4.71 2.39 24.24
N PRO A 23 5.64 1.89 25.08
CA PRO A 23 5.69 2.22 26.51
C PRO A 23 5.92 3.71 26.79
N GLU A 24 6.88 4.30 26.09
CA GLU A 24 7.32 5.68 26.29
C GLU A 24 6.19 6.69 26.03
N MET A 25 5.65 7.26 27.10
CA MET A 25 4.49 8.15 27.03
C MET A 25 4.75 9.40 26.17
N ASN A 26 5.94 10.00 26.30
CA ASN A 26 6.30 11.20 25.55
C ASN A 26 6.47 10.92 24.06
N LEU A 27 6.98 9.74 23.70
CA LEU A 27 7.05 9.31 22.30
C LEU A 27 5.64 9.10 21.75
N ARG A 28 4.82 8.30 22.45
CA ARG A 28 3.44 7.99 22.07
C ARG A 28 2.58 9.24 21.90
N ARG A 29 2.75 10.27 22.74
CA ARG A 29 2.00 11.54 22.63
C ARG A 29 2.41 12.39 21.43
N ARG A 30 3.67 12.29 21.00
CA ARG A 30 4.19 13.05 19.87
C ARG A 30 3.86 12.42 18.52
N MET A 31 3.60 11.12 18.47
CA MET A 31 3.20 10.43 17.25
C MET A 31 1.81 10.88 16.78
N SER A 32 1.70 11.24 15.51
CA SER A 32 0.42 11.40 14.82
C SER A 32 -0.39 10.10 14.80
N HIS A 33 -1.67 10.22 14.39
CA HIS A 33 -2.60 9.09 14.42
C HIS A 33 -2.10 7.91 13.58
N VAL A 34 -1.76 8.14 12.31
CA VAL A 34 -1.28 7.10 11.40
C VAL A 34 0.04 6.49 11.87
N VAL A 35 0.98 7.32 12.34
CA VAL A 35 2.28 6.83 12.85
C VAL A 35 2.07 5.93 14.05
N LYS A 36 1.23 6.35 15.00
CA LYS A 36 0.92 5.59 16.21
C LYS A 36 0.21 4.27 15.88
N SER A 37 -0.77 4.32 14.99
CA SER A 37 -1.54 3.15 14.56
C SER A 37 -0.62 2.12 13.87
N GLY A 38 0.17 2.56 12.88
CA GLY A 38 1.08 1.69 12.15
C GLY A 38 2.22 1.12 13.00
N VAL A 39 2.81 1.93 13.89
CA VAL A 39 3.85 1.45 14.81
C VAL A 39 3.29 0.41 15.79
N ALA A 40 2.10 0.65 16.34
CA ALA A 40 1.46 -0.31 17.24
C ALA A 40 1.15 -1.63 16.53
N ALA A 41 0.53 -1.59 15.34
CA ALA A 41 0.23 -2.79 14.55
C ALA A 41 1.50 -3.58 14.19
N GLY A 42 2.56 -2.88 13.74
CA GLY A 42 3.84 -3.50 13.42
C GLY A 42 4.50 -4.18 14.63
N ILE A 43 4.52 -3.51 15.79
CA ILE A 43 5.07 -4.10 17.02
C ILE A 43 4.24 -5.29 17.48
N GLU A 44 2.91 -5.23 17.40
CA GLU A 44 2.05 -6.35 17.79
C GLU A 44 2.27 -7.57 16.89
N SER A 45 2.38 -7.41 15.56
CA SER A 45 2.74 -8.51 14.66
C SER A 45 4.11 -9.11 14.98
N LEU A 46 5.09 -8.29 15.35
CA LEU A 46 6.40 -8.78 15.79
C LEU A 46 6.34 -9.55 17.11
N LEU A 47 5.54 -9.08 18.07
CA LEU A 47 5.36 -9.75 19.36
C LEU A 47 4.66 -11.10 19.21
N GLU A 48 3.64 -11.17 18.36
CA GLU A 48 2.93 -12.43 18.08
C GLU A 48 3.80 -13.43 17.32
N PHE A 49 4.58 -12.94 16.34
CA PHE A 49 5.56 -13.77 15.62
C PHE A 49 6.68 -14.28 16.53
N GLY A 50 7.03 -13.52 17.57
CA GLY A 50 7.96 -13.96 18.61
C GLY A 50 9.36 -14.28 18.08
N ALA A 51 9.97 -15.35 18.59
CA ALA A 51 11.35 -15.73 18.29
C ALA A 51 11.48 -16.82 17.20
N ARG A 52 10.47 -16.96 16.32
CA ARG A 52 10.42 -18.01 15.29
C ARG A 52 11.52 -17.89 14.25
N ALA A 53 11.90 -16.68 13.88
CA ALA A 53 13.00 -16.37 12.97
C ALA A 53 13.52 -14.93 13.20
N PRO A 54 14.77 -14.62 12.83
CA PRO A 54 15.29 -13.25 12.90
C PRO A 54 14.59 -12.34 11.89
N ILE A 55 14.25 -11.13 12.31
CA ILE A 55 13.65 -10.10 11.45
C ILE A 55 14.77 -9.37 10.70
N ASP A 56 14.96 -9.75 9.43
CA ASP A 56 16.05 -9.27 8.58
C ASP A 56 15.63 -8.10 7.67
N ALA A 57 14.34 -7.75 7.68
CA ALA A 57 13.84 -6.57 6.99
C ALA A 57 12.53 -6.03 7.58
N ILE A 58 12.34 -4.72 7.43
CA ILE A 58 11.08 -4.00 7.60
C ILE A 58 10.77 -3.32 6.27
N ILE A 59 9.66 -3.69 5.65
CA ILE A 59 9.23 -3.15 4.37
C ILE A 59 7.85 -2.57 4.55
N THR A 60 7.74 -1.26 4.38
CA THR A 60 6.49 -0.54 4.55
C THR A 60 5.96 -0.02 3.22
N ALA A 61 4.66 0.22 3.16
CA ALA A 61 3.97 0.76 2.00
C ALA A 61 3.02 1.89 2.42
N THR A 62 2.97 2.95 1.64
CA THR A 62 2.03 4.05 1.83
C THR A 62 1.70 4.71 0.49
N GLY A 63 0.56 5.39 0.36
CA GLY A 63 0.25 6.17 -0.82
C GLY A 63 0.79 7.58 -0.74
N LEU A 64 0.42 8.31 0.31
CA LEU A 64 0.76 9.72 0.51
C LEU A 64 1.60 9.99 1.77
N GLY A 65 1.97 8.95 2.51
CA GLY A 65 2.70 9.08 3.77
C GLY A 65 1.88 9.71 4.88
N CYS A 66 2.58 10.39 5.79
CA CYS A 66 1.99 11.03 6.97
C CYS A 66 1.55 12.46 6.64
N ILE A 67 0.57 12.57 5.74
CA ILE A 67 0.14 13.84 5.14
C ILE A 67 -0.39 14.84 6.16
N ALA A 68 -0.99 14.38 7.27
CA ALA A 68 -1.46 15.26 8.33
C ALA A 68 -0.30 16.02 9.01
N ASP A 69 0.89 15.41 9.11
CA ASP A 69 2.06 16.09 9.65
C ASP A 69 2.73 17.00 8.62
N SER A 70 2.67 16.65 7.33
CA SER A 70 3.04 17.56 6.23
C SER A 70 2.18 18.83 6.24
N GLU A 71 0.86 18.69 6.37
CA GLU A 71 -0.07 19.81 6.45
C GLU A 71 0.23 20.71 7.66
N LYS A 72 0.36 20.12 8.86
CA LYS A 72 0.73 20.88 10.06
C LYS A 72 2.06 21.61 9.92
N PHE A 73 3.03 21.00 9.25
CA PHE A 73 4.32 21.64 9.01
C PHE A 73 4.17 22.86 8.10
N LEU A 74 3.45 22.72 6.98
CA LEU A 74 3.22 23.80 6.03
C LEU A 74 2.36 24.93 6.62
N ASP A 75 1.30 24.60 7.36
CA ASP A 75 0.48 25.59 8.06
C ASP A 75 1.31 26.37 9.08
N GLY A 76 2.18 25.68 9.82
CA GLY A 76 3.13 26.31 10.75
C GLY A 76 4.12 27.23 10.05
N LEU A 77 4.58 26.87 8.85
CA LEU A 77 5.49 27.68 8.05
C LEU A 77 4.84 28.98 7.61
N ILE A 78 3.60 28.92 7.12
CA ILE A 78 2.82 30.09 6.71
C ILE A 78 2.49 30.97 7.93
N ALA A 79 1.96 30.38 9.00
CA ALA A 79 1.56 31.12 10.19
C ALA A 79 2.76 31.74 10.94
N GLY A 80 3.93 31.10 10.85
CA GLY A 80 5.18 31.55 11.46
C GLY A 80 6.00 32.49 10.57
N ASP A 81 5.51 32.88 9.39
CA ASP A 81 6.26 33.70 8.42
C ASP A 81 7.68 33.17 8.17
N GLU A 82 7.78 31.83 8.03
CA GLU A 82 9.03 31.10 7.79
C GLU A 82 10.11 31.24 8.89
N THR A 83 9.77 31.74 10.09
CA THR A 83 10.76 32.00 11.16
C THR A 83 11.01 30.83 12.10
N MET A 84 10.03 30.48 12.94
CA MET A 84 10.17 29.46 13.99
C MET A 84 9.22 28.30 13.76
N LEU A 85 9.78 27.14 13.41
CA LEU A 85 9.04 25.92 13.14
C LEU A 85 9.31 24.86 14.21
N ASN A 86 8.25 24.14 14.60
CA ASN A 86 8.42 22.90 15.35
C ASN A 86 9.03 21.85 14.41
N PRO A 87 10.18 21.23 14.72
CA PRO A 87 10.80 20.22 13.86
C PRO A 87 10.05 18.88 13.88
N THR A 88 9.17 18.64 14.85
CA THR A 88 8.51 17.34 15.04
C THR A 88 7.62 16.95 13.86
N PRO A 89 6.70 17.80 13.35
CA PRO A 89 5.89 17.47 12.19
C PRO A 89 6.73 17.17 10.94
N PHE A 90 7.82 17.90 10.72
CA PHE A 90 8.74 17.61 9.61
C PHE A 90 9.33 16.20 9.71
N ILE A 91 9.87 15.84 10.88
CA ILE A 91 10.46 14.50 11.10
C ILE A 91 9.43 13.39 10.91
N GLN A 92 8.18 13.61 11.33
CA GLN A 92 7.12 12.59 11.22
C GLN A 92 6.43 12.56 9.84
N SER A 93 6.56 13.61 9.05
CA SER A 93 5.96 13.70 7.70
C SER A 93 6.60 12.75 6.69
N THR A 94 7.85 12.31 6.93
CA THR A 94 8.56 11.44 6.00
C THR A 94 7.92 10.07 5.94
N PHE A 95 7.87 9.49 4.74
CA PHE A 95 7.11 8.26 4.48
C PHE A 95 7.67 7.06 5.25
N ASN A 96 8.97 7.05 5.53
CA ASN A 96 9.66 6.01 6.27
C ASN A 96 9.49 6.08 7.79
N THR A 97 8.77 7.07 8.32
CA THR A 97 8.62 7.28 9.77
C THR A 97 8.13 6.04 10.49
N VAL A 98 7.10 5.36 9.97
CA VAL A 98 6.52 4.18 10.63
C VAL A 98 7.54 3.04 10.74
N GLY A 99 8.18 2.68 9.62
CA GLY A 99 9.22 1.65 9.60
C GLY A 99 10.41 1.98 10.49
N ALA A 100 10.84 3.24 10.52
CA ALA A 100 11.94 3.71 11.37
C ALA A 100 11.58 3.64 12.85
N GLN A 101 10.37 4.05 13.24
CA GLN A 101 9.93 4.00 14.64
C GLN A 101 9.80 2.56 15.16
N ILE A 102 9.30 1.64 14.33
CA ILE A 102 9.28 0.20 14.68
C ILE A 102 10.71 -0.30 14.90
N ALA A 103 11.63 0.01 13.99
CA ALA A 103 13.03 -0.40 14.11
C ALA A 103 13.68 0.12 15.40
N LEU A 104 13.49 1.41 15.71
CA LEU A 104 14.04 2.03 16.91
C LEU A 104 13.48 1.42 18.20
N LEU A 105 12.16 1.23 18.27
CA LEU A 105 11.51 0.67 19.46
C LEU A 105 11.85 -0.80 19.71
N ARG A 106 12.22 -1.54 18.66
CA ARG A 106 12.55 -2.96 18.73
C ARG A 106 14.05 -3.26 18.62
N GLY A 107 14.89 -2.24 18.46
CA GLY A 107 16.34 -2.40 18.31
C GLY A 107 16.73 -3.18 17.04
N LEU A 108 15.97 -3.02 15.95
CA LEU A 108 16.20 -3.73 14.70
C LEU A 108 17.15 -2.94 13.79
N HIS A 109 18.26 -3.57 13.41
CA HIS A 109 19.30 -3.00 12.55
C HIS A 109 19.35 -3.71 11.20
N CYS A 110 18.21 -3.76 10.52
CA CYS A 110 18.02 -4.56 9.33
C CYS A 110 17.59 -3.70 8.12
N TYR A 111 17.40 -4.32 6.95
CA TYR A 111 16.96 -3.60 5.76
C TYR A 111 15.62 -2.91 6.04
N ASN A 112 15.54 -1.60 5.84
CA ASN A 112 14.35 -0.81 6.17
C ASN A 112 14.01 0.10 4.99
N THR A 113 12.90 -0.18 4.32
CA THR A 113 12.48 0.55 3.13
C THR A 113 10.99 0.86 3.15
N THR A 114 10.59 1.87 2.37
CA THR A 114 9.20 2.28 2.21
C THR A 114 8.87 2.49 0.74
N TYR A 115 7.82 1.82 0.28
CA TYR A 115 7.27 1.98 -1.07
C TYR A 115 6.12 2.99 -1.10
N ALA A 116 6.15 3.89 -2.10
CA ALA A 116 5.21 4.99 -2.23
C ALA A 116 4.69 5.17 -3.67
N HIS A 117 4.17 4.07 -4.24
CA HIS A 117 3.61 3.98 -5.58
C HIS A 117 2.07 4.02 -5.61
N ARG A 118 1.46 4.78 -4.68
CA ARG A 118 0.00 4.95 -4.57
C ARG A 118 -0.71 3.59 -4.49
N TRP A 119 -1.59 3.29 -5.45
CA TRP A 119 -2.41 2.08 -5.48
C TRP A 119 -1.62 0.79 -5.49
N THR A 120 -0.37 0.79 -5.96
CA THR A 120 0.46 -0.43 -6.05
C THR A 120 1.52 -0.52 -4.94
N SER A 121 1.53 0.40 -3.97
CA SER A 121 2.58 0.44 -2.93
C SER A 121 2.69 -0.87 -2.15
N PHE A 122 1.55 -1.47 -1.78
CA PHE A 122 1.53 -2.69 -0.97
C PHE A 122 2.09 -3.89 -1.73
N GLU A 123 1.74 -4.03 -3.00
CA GLU A 123 2.18 -5.12 -3.85
C GLU A 123 3.66 -4.99 -4.21
N ASN A 124 4.17 -3.77 -4.37
CA ASN A 124 5.60 -3.53 -4.52
C ASN A 124 6.37 -3.91 -3.24
N ALA A 125 5.84 -3.56 -2.06
CA ALA A 125 6.43 -3.97 -0.77
C ALA A 125 6.43 -5.50 -0.60
N LEU A 126 5.33 -6.16 -0.95
CA LEU A 126 5.24 -7.63 -0.96
C LEU A 126 6.24 -8.24 -1.95
N THR A 127 6.42 -7.64 -3.12
CA THR A 127 7.35 -8.10 -4.16
C THR A 127 8.82 -7.96 -3.70
N ASP A 128 9.18 -6.89 -3.02
CA ASP A 128 10.53 -6.75 -2.44
C ASP A 128 10.75 -7.81 -1.35
N ALA A 129 9.83 -7.92 -0.38
CA ALA A 129 9.91 -8.92 0.69
C ALA A 129 10.07 -10.34 0.11
N ALA A 130 9.28 -10.64 -0.92
CA ALA A 130 9.33 -11.86 -1.67
C ALA A 130 10.69 -12.16 -2.30
N LEU A 131 11.27 -11.16 -2.98
CA LEU A 131 12.58 -11.28 -3.62
C LEU A 131 13.69 -11.47 -2.58
N ARG A 132 13.63 -10.76 -1.46
CA ARG A 132 14.61 -10.90 -0.36
C ARG A 132 14.59 -12.29 0.25
N ILE A 133 13.39 -12.82 0.52
CA ILE A 133 13.21 -14.18 1.04
C ILE A 133 13.71 -15.20 0.00
N GLY A 134 13.30 -15.06 -1.26
CA GLY A 134 13.70 -15.96 -2.34
C GLY A 134 15.20 -15.95 -2.65
N ALA A 135 15.87 -14.82 -2.44
CA ALA A 135 17.32 -14.68 -2.57
C ALA A 135 18.10 -15.16 -1.33
N GLY A 136 17.42 -15.57 -0.25
CA GLY A 136 18.05 -15.96 1.01
C GLY A 136 18.66 -14.80 1.80
N TRP A 137 18.29 -13.55 1.49
CA TRP A 137 18.78 -12.35 2.21
C TRP A 137 17.97 -12.05 3.47
N SER A 138 16.82 -12.70 3.66
CA SER A 138 15.96 -12.48 4.82
C SER A 138 15.20 -13.76 5.18
N GLN A 139 15.27 -14.18 6.45
CA GLN A 139 14.50 -15.31 6.96
C GLN A 139 13.06 -14.89 7.27
N ALA A 140 12.91 -13.72 7.89
CA ALA A 140 11.62 -13.09 8.14
C ALA A 140 11.65 -11.60 7.79
N VAL A 141 10.55 -11.12 7.22
CA VAL A 141 10.36 -9.72 6.81
C VAL A 141 9.08 -9.20 7.43
N LEU A 142 9.15 -8.13 8.22
CA LEU A 142 7.95 -7.40 8.63
C LEU A 142 7.48 -6.58 7.43
N VAL A 143 6.30 -6.90 6.91
CA VAL A 143 5.64 -6.13 5.86
C VAL A 143 4.46 -5.38 6.47
N GLY A 144 4.27 -4.13 6.07
CA GLY A 144 3.02 -3.45 6.39
C GLY A 144 2.67 -2.34 5.43
N ALA A 145 1.41 -1.98 5.41
CA ALA A 145 0.91 -0.84 4.68
C ALA A 145 0.13 0.07 5.60
N PHE A 146 0.22 1.37 5.36
CA PHE A 146 -0.56 2.35 6.09
C PHE A 146 -0.89 3.56 5.20
N ASP A 147 -2.04 4.16 5.48
CA ASP A 147 -2.42 5.44 4.92
C ASP A 147 -3.41 6.12 5.85
N GLU A 148 -3.43 7.43 5.75
CA GLU A 148 -4.43 8.29 6.35
C GLU A 148 -5.08 9.16 5.28
N THR A 149 -6.16 9.82 5.67
CA THR A 149 -6.83 10.82 4.84
C THR A 149 -7.08 12.07 5.67
N THR A 150 -6.92 13.23 5.04
CA THR A 150 -7.23 14.54 5.62
C THR A 150 -8.31 15.22 4.78
N PRO A 151 -9.07 16.19 5.34
CA PRO A 151 -10.03 16.96 4.57
C PRO A 151 -9.41 17.67 3.35
N SER A 152 -8.17 18.12 3.47
CA SER A 152 -7.42 18.76 2.39
C SER A 152 -7.13 17.78 1.25
N VAL A 153 -6.66 16.57 1.58
CA VAL A 153 -6.43 15.50 0.60
C VAL A 153 -7.72 15.08 -0.08
N GLU A 154 -8.82 14.87 0.66
CA GLU A 154 -10.12 14.53 0.07
C GLU A 154 -10.54 15.58 -0.96
N LYS A 155 -10.40 16.86 -0.62
CA LYS A 155 -10.72 17.97 -1.54
C LYS A 155 -9.83 17.97 -2.79
N VAL A 156 -8.55 17.67 -2.66
CA VAL A 156 -7.61 17.56 -3.79
C VAL A 156 -7.98 16.37 -4.68
N LEU A 157 -8.23 15.20 -4.10
CA LEU A 157 -8.56 13.98 -4.85
C LEU A 157 -9.91 14.09 -5.57
N GLN A 158 -10.89 14.78 -4.98
CA GLN A 158 -12.16 15.13 -5.64
C GLN A 158 -11.94 16.04 -6.85
N ARG A 159 -11.12 17.10 -6.70
CA ARG A 159 -10.80 18.02 -7.80
C ARG A 159 -10.07 17.32 -8.95
N LEU A 160 -9.18 16.38 -8.62
CA LEU A 160 -8.45 15.57 -9.59
C LEU A 160 -9.28 14.42 -10.16
N ARG A 161 -10.53 14.23 -9.71
CA ARG A 161 -11.41 13.12 -10.13
C ARG A 161 -10.81 11.73 -9.88
N VAL A 162 -9.90 11.63 -8.92
CA VAL A 162 -9.34 10.35 -8.44
C VAL A 162 -10.30 9.70 -7.45
N ALA A 163 -10.99 10.54 -6.67
CA ALA A 163 -12.05 10.14 -5.76
C ALA A 163 -13.43 10.28 -6.44
N GLN A 164 -14.22 9.20 -6.49
CA GLN A 164 -15.67 9.36 -6.66
C GLN A 164 -16.30 9.95 -5.38
N GLU A 165 -17.53 10.45 -5.48
CA GLU A 165 -18.26 10.99 -4.33
C GLU A 165 -18.35 9.93 -3.20
N GLY A 166 -17.77 10.23 -2.04
CA GLY A 166 -17.66 9.31 -0.91
C GLY A 166 -16.55 9.71 0.07
N ARG A 167 -16.54 9.06 1.25
CA ARG A 167 -15.49 9.26 2.27
C ARG A 167 -14.30 8.32 2.02
N TRP A 168 -13.10 8.87 2.03
CA TRP A 168 -11.88 8.07 1.94
C TRP A 168 -11.57 7.40 3.27
N GLY A 169 -10.91 6.25 3.19
CA GLY A 169 -10.53 5.45 4.34
C GLY A 169 -9.16 5.78 4.89
N GLU A 170 -8.85 5.15 6.00
CA GLU A 170 -7.52 5.05 6.58
C GLU A 170 -7.35 3.61 7.10
N SER A 171 -6.14 3.09 7.08
CA SER A 171 -5.83 1.81 7.71
C SER A 171 -4.34 1.69 7.98
N SER A 172 -3.99 0.76 8.86
CA SER A 172 -2.63 0.28 9.02
C SER A 172 -2.68 -1.24 9.24
N VAL A 173 -1.97 -2.00 8.40
CA VAL A 173 -1.98 -3.46 8.42
C VAL A 173 -0.55 -3.97 8.34
N PHE A 174 -0.19 -4.86 9.25
CA PHE A 174 1.15 -5.44 9.36
C PHE A 174 1.11 -6.95 9.54
N PHE A 175 2.13 -7.64 9.03
CA PHE A 175 2.33 -9.08 9.18
C PHE A 175 3.79 -9.45 8.89
N VAL A 176 4.19 -10.66 9.25
CA VAL A 176 5.54 -11.18 8.98
C VAL A 176 5.50 -12.17 7.82
N LEU A 177 6.34 -11.97 6.81
CA LEU A 177 6.55 -12.92 5.72
C LEU A 177 7.76 -13.81 5.97
N THR A 178 7.62 -15.10 5.65
CA THR A 178 8.68 -16.12 5.79
C THR A 178 8.70 -17.08 4.60
N ALA A 179 9.86 -17.73 4.35
CA ALA A 179 9.95 -18.83 3.37
C ALA A 179 9.25 -20.10 3.87
N GLU A 180 9.30 -20.34 5.17
CA GLU A 180 8.79 -21.54 5.83
C GLU A 180 7.48 -21.26 6.55
N ARG A 181 6.65 -22.30 6.66
CA ARG A 181 5.39 -22.26 7.39
C ARG A 181 5.63 -22.40 8.89
N PHE A 182 4.93 -21.58 9.66
CA PHE A 182 4.86 -21.66 11.12
C PHE A 182 3.43 -21.94 11.59
N ASP A 183 3.27 -22.19 12.90
CA ASP A 183 1.99 -22.36 13.59
C ASP A 183 1.08 -21.11 13.50
N CYS A 184 1.67 -19.94 13.30
CA CYS A 184 0.97 -18.67 13.12
C CYS A 184 0.76 -18.27 11.64
N SER A 185 1.09 -19.15 10.68
CA SER A 185 0.84 -18.88 9.27
C SER A 185 -0.63 -18.99 8.93
N VAL A 186 -1.17 -17.91 8.34
CA VAL A 186 -2.60 -17.78 7.97
C VAL A 186 -2.85 -17.79 6.47
N ALA A 187 -1.80 -17.59 5.65
CA ALA A 187 -1.89 -17.72 4.21
C ALA A 187 -0.52 -18.03 3.57
N GLU A 188 -0.56 -18.53 2.34
CA GLU A 188 0.58 -18.63 1.43
C GLU A 188 0.33 -17.72 0.22
N ILE A 189 1.24 -16.79 -0.07
CA ILE A 189 1.26 -16.01 -1.31
C ILE A 189 1.95 -16.85 -2.37
N THR A 190 1.22 -17.18 -3.44
CA THR A 190 1.73 -18.01 -4.56
C THR A 190 2.06 -17.18 -5.81
N GLY A 191 1.49 -15.98 -5.90
CA GLY A 191 1.72 -15.08 -7.04
C GLY A 191 1.33 -13.64 -6.74
N ILE A 192 2.10 -12.70 -7.28
CA ILE A 192 1.80 -11.27 -7.29
C ILE A 192 1.97 -10.80 -8.72
N ARG A 193 0.95 -10.13 -9.26
CA ARG A 193 0.96 -9.58 -10.62
C ARG A 193 0.63 -8.09 -10.54
N ILE A 194 1.59 -7.27 -10.93
CA ILE A 194 1.39 -5.84 -11.18
C ILE A 194 1.50 -5.69 -12.71
N PRO A 195 0.41 -5.38 -13.44
CA PRO A 195 0.47 -5.20 -14.88
C PRO A 195 1.51 -4.14 -15.24
N ALA A 196 2.38 -4.44 -16.21
CA ALA A 196 3.22 -3.42 -16.82
C ALA A 196 2.27 -2.40 -17.46
N GLY A 197 2.22 -1.18 -16.92
CA GLY A 197 1.21 -0.22 -17.29
C GLY A 197 1.22 0.11 -18.78
N THR A 198 0.04 0.08 -19.41
CA THR A 198 -0.31 1.19 -20.31
C THR A 198 -0.33 2.46 -19.43
N PRO A 199 0.35 3.54 -19.83
CA PRO A 199 0.48 4.74 -18.99
C PRO A 199 -0.90 5.18 -18.49
N ALA A 200 -0.92 5.64 -17.23
CA ALA A 200 -2.14 6.08 -16.59
C ALA A 200 -2.87 7.13 -17.45
N ALA A 201 -4.20 7.05 -17.50
CA ALA A 201 -5.05 7.91 -18.31
C ALA A 201 -4.97 9.40 -17.91
N ASP A 202 -4.27 9.72 -16.83
CA ASP A 202 -4.00 11.07 -16.35
C ASP A 202 -2.67 11.65 -16.87
N GLY A 203 -1.93 10.95 -17.74
CA GLY A 203 -0.72 11.47 -18.36
C GLY A 203 0.23 12.02 -17.32
N GLY A 204 0.86 11.12 -16.55
CA GLY A 204 1.64 11.44 -15.35
C GLY A 204 2.35 12.78 -15.40
N TYR A 205 2.30 13.52 -14.27
CA TYR A 205 2.94 14.83 -14.12
C TYR A 205 4.32 14.84 -14.79
N PRO A 206 4.56 15.71 -15.78
CA PRO A 206 5.86 15.75 -16.42
C PRO A 206 6.87 16.06 -15.32
N ALA A 207 7.80 15.13 -15.09
CA ALA A 207 9.04 15.46 -14.43
C ALA A 207 9.62 16.64 -15.23
N GLY A 208 9.77 17.80 -14.58
CA GLY A 208 10.23 19.02 -15.21
C GLY A 208 11.47 18.73 -16.05
N GLY A 209 11.31 18.78 -17.37
CA GLY A 209 12.39 18.60 -18.30
C GLY A 209 13.36 19.75 -18.15
N GLU A 210 14.61 19.42 -17.85
CA GLU A 210 15.74 20.33 -17.97
C GLU A 210 15.74 20.94 -19.37
N THR A 211 15.53 22.25 -19.44
CA THR A 211 15.61 23.01 -20.69
C THR A 211 17.06 23.12 -21.12
N ASN A 212 17.49 22.25 -22.04
CA ASN A 212 18.61 22.53 -22.92
C ASN A 212 18.07 23.23 -24.18
N GLY A 213 18.65 24.38 -24.49
CA GLY A 213 18.23 25.22 -25.60
C GLY A 213 18.50 24.59 -26.97
N GLU A 214 17.70 24.97 -27.96
CA GLU A 214 18.14 25.68 -29.18
C GLU A 214 16.95 25.92 -30.14
N THR A 215 16.82 27.20 -30.50
CA THR A 215 16.30 27.84 -31.73
C THR A 215 15.42 27.09 -32.76
N GLY A 216 14.27 27.71 -33.07
CA GLY A 216 13.94 28.17 -34.43
C GLY A 216 12.85 27.42 -35.23
N GLY A 217 11.82 28.14 -35.70
CA GLY A 217 11.02 27.76 -36.88
C GLY A 217 9.50 27.83 -36.72
N GLU A 218 8.89 28.81 -37.41
CA GLU A 218 7.45 28.98 -37.72
C GLU A 218 6.91 27.72 -38.48
N GLU A 219 5.62 27.36 -38.61
CA GLU A 219 4.42 28.12 -38.97
C GLU A 219 3.15 27.21 -38.86
N LYS A 220 1.97 27.81 -39.02
CA LYS A 220 0.58 27.30 -38.89
C LYS A 220 0.17 26.16 -39.84
N SER A 221 -0.82 25.33 -39.46
CA SER A 221 -2.22 25.39 -40.02
C SER A 221 -3.11 24.16 -39.72
N ARG A 222 -4.28 24.43 -39.12
CA ARG A 222 -5.67 23.99 -39.42
C ARG A 222 -5.93 22.82 -40.40
N ALA A 223 -6.77 21.85 -39.98
CA ALA A 223 -7.93 21.26 -40.69
C ALA A 223 -8.48 20.05 -39.88
N GLU A 224 -9.68 20.14 -39.31
CA GLU A 224 -10.96 19.57 -39.82
C GLU A 224 -11.12 18.05 -39.68
N ALA A 225 -12.20 17.68 -38.98
CA ALA A 225 -12.74 16.32 -38.87
C ALA A 225 -13.34 15.85 -40.21
N PRO A 226 -13.69 14.55 -40.36
CA PRO A 226 -15.10 14.26 -40.10
C PRO A 226 -15.40 12.90 -39.46
N SER A 227 -16.60 12.89 -38.89
CA SER A 227 -17.43 11.77 -38.46
C SER A 227 -17.61 10.66 -39.50
N GLY A 228 -17.62 9.40 -39.04
CA GLY A 228 -18.14 8.24 -39.75
C GLY A 228 -18.88 7.32 -38.77
N LYS A 229 -20.14 7.01 -39.08
CA LYS A 229 -21.06 6.17 -38.30
C LYS A 229 -20.85 4.67 -38.59
N ALA A 230 -21.02 3.88 -37.53
CA ALA A 230 -21.73 2.59 -37.41
C ALA A 230 -21.47 1.42 -38.38
N TYR A 231 -21.24 0.24 -37.79
CA TYR A 231 -21.99 -1.04 -37.92
C TYR A 231 -21.06 -2.25 -37.86
N GLY A 232 -21.52 -3.34 -37.22
CA GLY A 232 -21.04 -4.69 -37.54
C GLY A 232 -20.69 -5.54 -36.33
N ASN A 233 -21.61 -6.43 -35.97
CA ASN A 233 -21.50 -7.47 -34.95
C ASN A 233 -20.95 -8.75 -35.62
N GLU A 234 -19.93 -9.41 -35.05
CA GLU A 234 -19.52 -10.76 -35.46
C GLU A 234 -19.18 -11.64 -34.24
N ASN A 235 -20.04 -12.64 -34.03
CA ASN A 235 -19.85 -13.79 -33.14
C ASN A 235 -18.82 -14.76 -33.73
N ALA A 236 -17.97 -15.35 -32.88
CA ALA A 236 -17.35 -16.69 -32.98
C ALA A 236 -16.18 -16.77 -31.98
N CYS A 237 -15.90 -17.81 -31.18
CA CYS A 237 -16.39 -19.17 -31.07
C CYS A 237 -16.10 -19.65 -29.63
N VAL A 238 -17.04 -20.39 -29.06
CA VAL A 238 -16.87 -21.16 -27.82
C VAL A 238 -16.03 -22.40 -28.15
N GLY A 239 -14.96 -22.60 -27.39
CA GLY A 239 -14.19 -23.85 -27.36
C GLY A 239 -14.08 -24.30 -25.91
N GLU A 240 -14.89 -25.29 -25.53
CA GLU A 240 -14.74 -26.03 -24.29
C GLU A 240 -13.48 -26.90 -24.37
N SER A 241 -12.62 -26.80 -23.37
CA SER A 241 -11.70 -27.88 -23.01
C SER A 241 -11.62 -27.94 -21.50
N GLY A 242 -12.16 -29.03 -20.94
CA GLY A 242 -12.17 -29.30 -19.52
C GLY A 242 -10.77 -29.43 -18.95
N ALA A 243 -10.57 -28.74 -17.84
CA ALA A 243 -9.73 -29.15 -16.73
C ALA A 243 -10.42 -28.61 -15.47
N GLU A 244 -11.01 -29.50 -14.66
CA GLU A 244 -11.45 -29.15 -13.31
C GLU A 244 -10.23 -28.83 -12.45
N ALA A 245 -9.67 -27.63 -12.63
CA ALA A 245 -8.90 -26.96 -11.61
C ALA A 245 -9.94 -26.41 -10.63
N SER A 246 -9.78 -26.65 -9.32
CA SER A 246 -10.62 -25.97 -8.33
C SER A 246 -10.46 -24.46 -8.52
N GLU A 247 -11.43 -23.80 -9.17
CA GLU A 247 -11.34 -22.38 -9.48
C GLU A 247 -11.24 -21.60 -8.17
N GLY A 248 -10.11 -20.92 -7.97
CA GLY A 248 -9.93 -20.05 -6.80
C GLY A 248 -10.94 -18.91 -6.84
N ARG A 249 -11.48 -18.50 -5.69
CA ARG A 249 -12.48 -17.42 -5.63
C ARG A 249 -11.84 -16.09 -6.02
N ALA A 250 -12.47 -15.36 -6.93
CA ALA A 250 -12.06 -14.00 -7.29
C ALA A 250 -12.67 -12.99 -6.30
N ILE A 251 -11.83 -12.17 -5.67
CA ILE A 251 -12.25 -11.11 -4.76
C ILE A 251 -11.79 -9.77 -5.33
N ARG A 252 -12.72 -8.85 -5.54
CA ARG A 252 -12.44 -7.47 -5.97
C ARG A 252 -12.46 -6.55 -4.78
N ALA A 253 -11.39 -5.79 -4.59
CA ALA A 253 -11.22 -4.93 -3.43
C ALA A 253 -12.32 -3.86 -3.33
N SER A 254 -12.78 -3.34 -4.45
CA SER A 254 -13.92 -2.41 -4.53
C SER A 254 -15.26 -2.99 -4.02
N GLN A 255 -15.38 -4.31 -3.87
CA GLN A 255 -16.63 -5.00 -3.52
C GLN A 255 -16.69 -5.46 -2.06
N THR A 256 -15.65 -5.25 -1.26
CA THR A 256 -15.57 -5.76 0.13
C THR A 256 -16.12 -4.79 1.17
N GLY A 257 -16.52 -3.59 0.78
CA GLY A 257 -17.01 -2.55 1.69
C GLY A 257 -15.90 -1.79 2.43
N VAL A 258 -14.62 -2.17 2.24
CA VAL A 258 -13.48 -1.37 2.71
C VAL A 258 -13.48 -0.02 2.00
N LYS A 259 -13.35 1.06 2.77
CA LYS A 259 -13.28 2.41 2.20
C LYS A 259 -12.01 2.57 1.36
N PRO A 260 -12.10 3.21 0.18
CA PRO A 260 -10.94 3.39 -0.67
C PRO A 260 -9.91 4.32 -0.01
N HIS A 261 -8.66 3.91 -0.10
CA HIS A 261 -7.45 4.71 0.07
C HIS A 261 -6.31 3.97 -0.64
N PHE A 262 -5.16 4.61 -0.85
CA PHE A 262 -4.13 4.07 -1.75
C PHE A 262 -3.63 2.68 -1.36
N THR A 263 -3.48 2.39 -0.07
CA THR A 263 -3.11 1.06 0.44
C THR A 263 -4.28 0.22 0.97
N ALA A 264 -5.54 0.56 0.65
CA ALA A 264 -6.73 -0.14 1.17
C ALA A 264 -6.75 -1.64 0.86
N ILE A 265 -6.04 -2.03 -0.20
CA ILE A 265 -5.83 -3.44 -0.57
C ILE A 265 -5.22 -4.27 0.57
N ALA A 266 -4.44 -3.68 1.48
CA ALA A 266 -3.88 -4.39 2.63
C ALA A 266 -4.95 -4.77 3.68
N GLU A 267 -5.94 -3.91 3.91
CA GLU A 267 -7.07 -4.21 4.78
C GLU A 267 -7.99 -5.24 4.13
N VAL A 268 -8.22 -5.14 2.81
CA VAL A 268 -8.93 -6.18 2.06
C VAL A 268 -8.20 -7.52 2.12
N PHE A 269 -6.87 -7.52 1.98
CA PHE A 269 -6.05 -8.71 2.09
C PHE A 269 -6.25 -9.40 3.45
N ARG A 270 -6.22 -8.63 4.55
CA ARG A 270 -6.47 -9.16 5.90
C ARG A 270 -7.85 -9.81 6.01
N GLN A 271 -8.90 -9.10 5.60
CA GLN A 271 -10.28 -9.60 5.66
C GLN A 271 -10.47 -10.84 4.80
N ALA A 272 -9.98 -10.79 3.55
CA ALA A 272 -10.08 -11.89 2.60
C ALA A 272 -9.37 -13.16 3.11
N VAL A 273 -8.20 -13.02 3.74
CA VAL A 273 -7.49 -14.15 4.36
C VAL A 273 -8.31 -14.77 5.48
N ALA A 274 -8.87 -13.95 6.38
CA ALA A 274 -9.67 -14.44 7.51
C ALA A 274 -10.98 -15.12 7.06
N GLU A 275 -11.64 -14.59 6.03
CA GLU A 275 -12.95 -15.07 5.57
C GLU A 275 -12.88 -16.30 4.65
N ASN A 276 -11.70 -16.66 4.16
CA ASN A 276 -11.54 -17.71 3.15
C ASN A 276 -10.58 -18.83 3.58
N ALA A 277 -10.40 -19.06 4.88
CA ALA A 277 -9.59 -20.17 5.41
C ALA A 277 -9.90 -21.51 4.71
N GLY A 278 -8.86 -22.21 4.25
CA GLY A 278 -8.97 -23.45 3.49
C GLY A 278 -9.24 -23.29 1.98
N HIS A 279 -9.34 -22.07 1.46
CA HIS A 279 -9.59 -21.81 0.04
C HIS A 279 -8.42 -21.10 -0.66
N LYS A 280 -8.33 -21.33 -1.97
CA LYS A 280 -7.51 -20.51 -2.87
C LYS A 280 -8.31 -19.31 -3.33
N ILE A 281 -7.70 -18.13 -3.32
CA ILE A 281 -8.33 -16.89 -3.76
C ILE A 281 -7.40 -16.10 -4.70
N THR A 282 -8.00 -15.32 -5.58
CA THR A 282 -7.30 -14.25 -6.31
C THR A 282 -7.89 -12.91 -5.88
N LEU A 283 -7.07 -12.08 -5.25
CA LEU A 283 -7.44 -10.76 -4.79
C LEU A 283 -7.02 -9.71 -5.82
N TYR A 284 -7.97 -8.94 -6.34
CA TYR A 284 -7.75 -7.88 -7.33
C TYR A 284 -7.82 -6.51 -6.67
N ASN A 285 -6.78 -5.71 -6.85
CA ASN A 285 -6.80 -4.30 -6.46
C ASN A 285 -7.41 -3.46 -7.59
N ASP A 286 -8.66 -3.03 -7.40
CA ASP A 286 -9.39 -2.24 -8.39
C ASP A 286 -9.96 -0.91 -7.85
N PHE A 287 -9.37 -0.39 -6.76
CA PHE A 287 -9.82 0.86 -6.13
C PHE A 287 -9.66 2.09 -7.02
N SER A 288 -8.77 2.08 -8.01
CA SER A 288 -8.61 3.17 -8.97
C SER A 288 -9.67 3.19 -10.08
N GLY A 289 -10.58 2.21 -10.11
CA GLY A 289 -11.53 1.99 -11.20
C GLY A 289 -11.00 1.10 -12.33
N ARG A 290 -9.74 0.67 -12.26
CA ARG A 290 -9.14 -0.37 -13.10
C ARG A 290 -8.36 -1.35 -12.23
N THR A 291 -8.09 -2.55 -12.72
CA THR A 291 -7.27 -3.52 -11.99
C THR A 291 -5.79 -3.08 -12.02
N GLU A 292 -5.28 -2.60 -10.87
CA GLU A 292 -3.89 -2.19 -10.67
C GLU A 292 -2.97 -3.36 -10.33
N SER A 293 -3.52 -4.43 -9.73
CA SER A 293 -2.76 -5.63 -9.36
C SER A 293 -3.67 -6.84 -9.15
N ALA A 294 -3.07 -8.02 -9.08
CA ALA A 294 -3.69 -9.24 -8.59
C ALA A 294 -2.72 -10.03 -7.70
N MET A 295 -3.24 -10.61 -6.61
CA MET A 295 -2.51 -11.49 -5.70
C MET A 295 -3.19 -12.86 -5.62
N GLU A 296 -2.41 -13.92 -5.75
CA GLU A 296 -2.87 -15.30 -5.63
C GLU A 296 -2.46 -15.84 -4.27
N LEU A 297 -3.44 -16.33 -3.51
CA LEU A 297 -3.28 -16.73 -2.12
C LEU A 297 -3.90 -18.10 -1.89
N THR A 298 -3.29 -18.89 -1.01
CA THR A 298 -3.93 -20.03 -0.35
C THR A 298 -4.12 -19.69 1.11
N CYS A 299 -5.37 -19.50 1.55
CA CYS A 299 -5.71 -19.17 2.94
C CYS A 299 -5.73 -20.44 3.79
N MET A 300 -5.26 -20.35 5.04
CA MET A 300 -5.05 -21.48 5.94
C MET A 300 -5.99 -21.48 7.14
#